data_AF-A0AAU3Q290-F1
#
_entry.id   AF-A0AAU3Q290-F1
#
_cell.length_a   1.000
_cell.length_b   1.000
_cell.length_c   1.000
_cell.angle_alpha   90.00
_cell.angle_beta   90.00
_cell.angle_gamma   90.00
#
_symmetry.space_group_name_H-M   'P 1'
#
loop_
_entity.id
_entity.type
_entity.pdbx_description
1 polymer ?
#
loop_
_entity_poly.entity_id
_entity_poly.type
_entity_poly.pdbx_seq_one_letter_code
_entity_poly.pdbx_strand_id
1 'polypeptide(L)'
;MTVRVAEERFPELVLAIHDARDSHRKWQYRNIIDISAVRIDDADPHVLHRAHDLANPPVTAVTVTRGDTAVDITFHLDDGDALALFHPSAMLGFAADPDEVTAWIGHLATVTAETLAATGIPAVLDIPR
;
A
#
# COMPACT_ATOMS: atom_id res chain seq x y z
N MET A 1 3.72 2.79 6.73
CA MET A 1 2.34 3.24 7.10
C MET A 1 1.44 2.03 7.15
N THR A 2 0.33 2.10 7.89
CA THR A 2 -0.59 0.97 8.03
C THR A 2 -2.04 1.42 7.87
N VAL A 3 -2.84 0.64 7.14
CA VAL A 3 -4.30 0.77 7.11
C VAL A 3 -4.90 -0.46 7.78
N ARG A 4 -5.84 -0.25 8.69
CA ARG A 4 -6.46 -1.30 9.50
C ARG A 4 -7.98 -1.26 9.40
N VAL A 5 -8.59 -2.42 9.28
CA VAL A 5 -10.05 -2.65 9.36
C VAL A 5 -10.32 -3.90 10.20
N ALA A 6 -11.57 -4.16 10.56
CA ALA A 6 -11.94 -5.43 11.20
C ALA A 6 -11.62 -6.62 10.28
N GLU A 7 -11.21 -7.76 10.83
CA GLU A 7 -10.75 -8.95 10.07
C GLU A 7 -11.77 -9.42 9.03
N GLU A 8 -13.09 -9.36 9.32
CA GLU A 8 -14.12 -9.76 8.36
C GLU A 8 -14.17 -8.88 7.10
N ARG A 9 -13.49 -7.73 7.11
CA ARG A 9 -13.35 -6.80 5.98
C ARG A 9 -12.06 -6.96 5.19
N PHE A 10 -11.31 -8.04 5.43
CA PHE A 10 -10.08 -8.34 4.72
C PHE A 10 -10.23 -8.30 3.18
N PRO A 11 -11.29 -8.89 2.56
CA PRO A 11 -11.47 -8.80 1.11
C PRO A 11 -11.62 -7.35 0.63
N GLU A 12 -12.37 -6.53 1.36
CA GLU A 12 -12.58 -5.12 1.03
C GLU A 12 -11.29 -4.29 1.19
N LEU A 13 -10.45 -4.61 2.19
CA LEU A 13 -9.13 -3.99 2.33
C LEU A 13 -8.22 -4.28 1.13
N VAL A 14 -8.20 -5.53 0.64
CA VAL A 14 -7.43 -5.90 -0.55
C VAL A 14 -8.00 -5.19 -1.79
N LEU A 15 -9.32 -5.21 -1.98
CA LEU A 15 -9.99 -4.57 -3.12
C LEU A 15 -9.80 -3.05 -3.16
N ALA A 16 -9.81 -2.37 -2.01
CA ALA A 16 -9.63 -0.93 -1.95
C ALA A 16 -8.32 -0.45 -2.60
N ILE A 17 -7.24 -1.23 -2.50
CA ILE A 17 -5.95 -0.93 -3.15
C ILE A 17 -6.05 -1.06 -4.68
N HIS A 18 -6.83 -2.02 -5.17
CA HIS A 18 -7.07 -2.21 -6.61
C HIS A 18 -8.02 -1.15 -7.18
N ASP A 19 -9.09 -0.82 -6.47
CA ASP A 19 -10.09 0.17 -6.89
C ASP A 19 -9.52 1.60 -6.92
N ALA A 20 -8.55 1.87 -6.05
CA ALA A 20 -7.84 3.14 -6.01
C ALA A 20 -6.88 3.38 -7.20
N ARG A 21 -6.75 2.43 -8.14
CA ARG A 21 -5.80 2.49 -9.27
C ARG A 21 -5.91 3.75 -10.12
N ASP A 22 -7.12 4.27 -10.34
CA ASP A 22 -7.31 5.53 -11.09
C ASP A 22 -6.94 6.76 -10.26
N SER A 23 -7.23 6.76 -8.96
CA SER A 23 -6.81 7.79 -8.00
C SER A 23 -5.30 7.77 -7.73
N HIS A 24 -4.65 6.64 -7.97
CA HIS A 24 -3.19 6.50 -7.94
C HIS A 24 -2.53 7.14 -9.18
N ARG A 25 -3.25 7.33 -10.28
CA ARG A 25 -2.69 7.85 -11.54
C ARG A 25 -2.40 9.35 -11.49
N LYS A 26 -3.14 10.12 -10.69
CA LYS A 26 -2.94 11.56 -10.58
C LYS A 26 -2.40 11.88 -9.19
N TRP A 27 -1.08 12.02 -9.13
CA TRP A 27 -0.38 12.30 -7.88
C TRP A 27 0.32 13.65 -7.98
N GLN A 28 0.31 14.39 -6.87
CA GLN A 28 1.06 15.64 -6.76
C GLN A 28 2.07 15.51 -5.63
N TYR A 29 3.34 15.77 -5.96
CA TYR A 29 4.42 15.86 -4.99
C TYR A 29 5.22 17.13 -5.24
N ARG A 30 5.33 17.98 -4.21
CA ARG A 30 5.85 19.35 -4.32
C ARG A 30 5.14 20.11 -5.46
N ASN A 31 5.88 20.53 -6.48
CA ASN A 31 5.39 21.21 -7.68
C ASN A 31 5.28 20.29 -8.91
N ILE A 32 5.41 18.98 -8.73
CA ILE A 32 5.32 17.97 -9.79
C ILE A 32 3.92 17.35 -9.77
N ILE A 33 3.25 17.36 -10.90
CA ILE A 33 2.06 16.53 -11.15
C ILE A 33 2.55 15.36 -11.99
N ASP A 34 2.58 14.17 -11.39
CA ASP A 34 2.93 12.94 -12.09
C ASP A 34 1.65 12.25 -12.57
N ILE A 35 1.62 11.90 -13.86
CA ILE A 35 0.53 11.17 -14.52
C ILE A 35 1.13 9.91 -15.14
N SER A 36 1.66 9.05 -14.29
CA SER A 36 2.25 7.77 -14.69
C SER A 36 1.24 6.65 -14.58
N ALA A 37 1.37 5.65 -15.46
CA ALA A 37 0.57 4.43 -15.36
C ALA A 37 0.91 3.70 -14.05
N VAL A 38 -0.13 3.28 -13.33
CA VAL A 38 0.02 2.47 -12.11
C VAL A 38 -0.24 1.01 -12.44
N ARG A 39 0.71 0.18 -12.04
CA ARG A 39 0.64 -1.28 -12.12
C ARG A 39 0.53 -1.83 -10.72
N ILE A 40 -0.33 -2.83 -10.55
CA ILE A 40 -0.46 -3.60 -9.32
C ILE A 40 -0.25 -5.02 -9.76
N ASP A 41 0.84 -5.63 -9.29
CA ASP A 41 1.21 -7.00 -9.62
C ASP A 41 1.18 -7.81 -8.30
N ASP A 42 0.68 -9.03 -8.35
CA ASP A 42 0.70 -9.93 -7.19
C ASP A 42 2.16 -10.20 -6.79
N ALA A 43 2.43 -10.13 -5.49
CA ALA A 43 3.75 -10.39 -4.94
C ALA A 43 3.72 -11.65 -4.08
N ASP A 44 4.81 -12.43 -4.12
CA ASP A 44 4.93 -13.62 -3.29
C ASP A 44 5.08 -13.21 -1.80
N PRO A 45 4.15 -13.58 -0.91
CA PRO A 45 4.19 -13.19 0.49
C PRO A 45 5.43 -13.73 1.21
N HIS A 46 5.95 -14.91 0.84
CA HIS A 46 7.16 -15.48 1.45
C HIS A 46 8.43 -14.75 1.02
N VAL A 47 8.43 -14.23 -0.20
CA VAL A 47 9.52 -13.39 -0.69
C VAL A 47 9.53 -12.08 0.09
N LEU A 48 8.38 -11.40 0.20
CA LEU A 48 8.29 -10.12 0.90
C LEU A 48 8.43 -10.23 2.41
N HIS A 49 7.97 -11.32 3.03
CA HIS A 49 8.23 -11.63 4.44
C HIS A 49 9.73 -11.59 4.74
N ARG A 50 10.54 -12.30 3.93
CA ARG A 50 11.99 -12.34 4.12
C ARG A 50 12.66 -11.02 3.75
N ALA A 51 12.19 -10.37 2.69
CA ALA A 51 12.81 -9.13 2.20
C ALA A 51 12.62 -7.96 3.16
N HIS A 52 11.48 -7.91 3.87
CA HIS A 52 11.15 -6.87 4.85
C HIS A 52 11.36 -7.28 6.30
N ASP A 53 11.92 -8.47 6.55
CA ASP A 53 12.16 -9.03 7.90
C ASP A 53 10.90 -8.93 8.81
N LEU A 54 9.74 -9.30 8.26
CA LEU A 54 8.47 -9.17 8.98
C LEU A 54 8.40 -10.19 10.12
N ALA A 55 7.75 -9.82 11.23
CA ALA A 55 7.60 -10.71 12.38
C ALA A 55 6.74 -11.95 12.06
N ASN A 56 5.73 -11.78 11.20
CA ASN A 56 4.80 -12.83 10.77
C ASN A 56 4.71 -12.86 9.24
N PRO A 57 4.47 -14.04 8.64
CA PRO A 57 4.23 -14.15 7.21
C PRO A 57 2.91 -13.44 6.83
N PRO A 58 2.90 -12.59 5.80
CA PRO A 58 1.68 -12.03 5.28
C PRO A 58 0.78 -13.11 4.68
N VAL A 59 -0.53 -12.90 4.74
CA VAL A 59 -1.54 -13.75 4.10
C VAL A 59 -1.49 -13.60 2.58
N THR A 60 -1.33 -12.37 2.12
CA THR A 60 -1.13 -12.03 0.71
C THR A 60 -0.30 -10.76 0.59
N ALA A 61 0.18 -10.44 -0.61
CA ALA A 61 0.92 -9.23 -0.87
C ALA A 61 0.81 -8.79 -2.34
N VAL A 62 1.02 -7.50 -2.57
CA VAL A 62 1.07 -6.91 -3.92
C VAL A 62 2.20 -5.89 -4.00
N THR A 63 2.73 -5.65 -5.19
CA THR A 63 3.64 -4.54 -5.45
C THR A 63 2.94 -3.54 -6.37
N VAL A 64 2.89 -2.28 -5.92
CA VAL A 64 2.31 -1.17 -6.67
C VAL A 64 3.44 -0.36 -7.30
N THR A 65 3.56 -0.39 -8.62
CA THR A 65 4.59 0.31 -9.38
C THR A 65 4.02 1.52 -10.12
N ARG A 66 4.73 2.64 -10.06
CA ARG A 66 4.44 3.90 -10.75
C ARG A 66 5.76 4.50 -11.26
N GLY A 67 5.96 4.54 -12.57
CA GLY A 67 7.21 5.03 -13.16
C GLY A 67 8.42 4.28 -12.57
N ASP A 68 9.37 5.03 -12.02
CA ASP A 68 10.57 4.51 -11.37
C ASP A 68 10.42 4.38 -9.84
N THR A 69 9.19 4.28 -9.32
CA THR A 69 8.86 4.11 -7.90
C THR A 69 7.94 2.92 -7.71
N ALA A 70 8.14 2.10 -6.67
CA ALA A 70 7.21 1.05 -6.28
C ALA A 70 7.15 0.84 -4.76
N VAL A 71 6.00 0.34 -4.33
CA VAL A 71 5.65 0.10 -2.93
C VAL A 71 5.17 -1.33 -2.82
N ASP A 72 5.77 -2.07 -1.90
CA ASP A 72 5.29 -3.40 -1.52
C ASP A 72 4.21 -3.22 -0.45
N ILE A 73 3.07 -3.86 -0.64
CA ILE A 73 1.97 -3.87 0.31
C ILE A 73 1.78 -5.31 0.79
N THR A 74 1.90 -5.51 2.09
CA THR A 74 1.74 -6.82 2.72
C THR A 74 0.49 -6.81 3.59
N PHE A 75 -0.31 -7.87 3.49
CA PHE A 75 -1.57 -7.98 4.21
C PHE A 75 -1.50 -9.04 5.30
N HIS A 76 -1.97 -8.69 6.49
CA HIS A 76 -1.89 -9.53 7.68
C HIS A 76 -3.25 -9.59 8.36
N LEU A 77 -3.47 -10.69 9.09
CA LEU A 77 -4.58 -10.84 10.02
C LEU A 77 -3.98 -10.94 11.42
N ASP A 78 -4.39 -10.07 12.33
CA ASP A 78 -3.82 -9.97 13.67
C ASP A 78 -4.91 -9.56 14.68
N ASP A 79 -5.08 -10.33 15.75
CA ASP A 79 -6.00 -10.04 16.87
C ASP A 79 -7.42 -9.55 16.48
N GLY A 80 -8.01 -10.08 15.40
CA GLY A 80 -9.34 -9.70 14.91
C GLY A 80 -9.36 -8.49 13.98
N ASP A 81 -8.19 -8.00 13.58
CA ASP A 81 -8.00 -6.94 12.61
C ASP A 81 -7.35 -7.46 11.32
N ALA A 82 -7.71 -6.85 10.19
CA ALA A 82 -6.98 -6.97 8.93
C ALA A 82 -6.11 -5.73 8.71
N LEU A 83 -4.83 -5.93 8.40
CA LEU A 83 -3.82 -4.90 8.26
C LEU A 83 -3.24 -4.89 6.84
N ALA A 84 -3.07 -3.70 6.26
CA ALA A 84 -2.26 -3.47 5.07
C ALA A 84 -1.06 -2.62 5.47
N LEU A 85 0.15 -3.16 5.34
CA LEU A 85 1.40 -2.48 5.65
C LEU A 85 2.10 -2.09 4.35
N PHE A 86 2.45 -0.81 4.25
CA PHE A 86 3.02 -0.20 3.05
C PHE A 86 4.51 0.05 3.25
N HIS A 87 5.34 -0.54 2.38
CA HIS A 87 6.80 -0.54 2.46
C HIS A 87 7.42 -0.02 1.15
N PRO A 88 8.57 0.67 1.20
CA PRO A 88 9.39 0.85 0.00
C PRO A 88 9.67 -0.51 -0.63
N SER A 89 9.58 -0.68 -1.95
CA SER A 89 9.81 -2.02 -2.52
C SER A 89 11.21 -2.53 -2.22
N ALA A 90 11.31 -3.78 -1.75
CA ALA A 90 12.59 -4.41 -1.45
C ALA A 90 13.27 -5.04 -2.68
N MET A 91 12.49 -5.27 -3.75
CA MET A 91 12.96 -6.00 -4.94
C MET A 91 13.20 -5.11 -6.15
N LEU A 92 12.50 -3.97 -6.22
CA LEU A 92 12.69 -3.00 -7.28
C LEU A 92 13.61 -1.89 -6.75
N GLY A 93 14.85 -1.88 -7.21
CA GLY A 93 15.80 -0.81 -6.90
C GLY A 93 15.38 0.46 -7.61
N PHE A 94 15.13 1.54 -6.87
CA PHE A 94 14.71 2.81 -7.45
C PHE A 94 15.87 3.79 -7.62
N ALA A 95 15.77 4.60 -8.67
CA ALA A 95 16.50 5.85 -8.83
C ALA A 95 15.78 7.04 -8.14
N ALA A 96 14.59 6.81 -7.58
CA ALA A 96 13.75 7.84 -6.96
C ALA A 96 14.28 8.32 -5.61
N ASP A 97 14.01 9.59 -5.29
CA ASP A 97 14.33 10.22 -4.01
C ASP A 97 13.57 9.52 -2.86
N PRO A 98 14.23 9.15 -1.73
CA PRO A 98 13.56 8.57 -0.56
C PRO A 98 12.34 9.38 -0.06
N ASP A 99 12.37 10.71 -0.18
CA ASP A 99 11.22 11.54 0.19
C ASP A 99 10.03 11.33 -0.75
N GLU A 100 10.29 11.09 -2.03
CA GLU A 100 9.27 10.78 -3.04
C GLU A 100 8.62 9.43 -2.76
N VAL A 101 9.44 8.42 -2.43
CA VAL A 101 8.96 7.08 -2.04
C VAL A 101 8.09 7.16 -0.78
N THR A 102 8.53 7.91 0.23
CA THR A 102 7.77 8.11 1.47
C THR A 102 6.43 8.81 1.23
N ALA A 103 6.43 9.86 0.41
CA ALA A 103 5.21 10.56 0.05
C ALA A 103 4.25 9.67 -0.77
N TRP A 104 4.80 8.79 -1.62
CA TRP A 104 4.01 7.84 -2.38
C TRP A 104 3.36 6.77 -1.50
N ILE A 105 4.10 6.21 -0.55
CA ILE A 105 3.57 5.33 0.50
C ILE A 105 2.41 6.01 1.23
N GLY A 106 2.59 7.30 1.59
CA GLY A 106 1.54 8.09 2.24
C GLY A 106 0.29 8.28 1.40
N HIS A 107 0.47 8.56 0.12
CA HIS A 107 -0.64 8.69 -0.82
C HIS A 107 -1.42 7.38 -0.96
N LEU A 108 -0.74 6.25 -1.18
CA LEU A 108 -1.38 4.94 -1.32
C LEU A 108 -2.18 4.56 -0.06
N ALA A 109 -1.59 4.74 1.12
CA ALA A 109 -2.28 4.44 2.38
C ALA A 109 -3.50 5.34 2.61
N THR A 110 -3.37 6.64 2.31
CA THR A 110 -4.46 7.62 2.44
C THR A 110 -5.61 7.29 1.49
N VAL A 111 -5.33 7.09 0.20
CA VAL A 111 -6.37 6.78 -0.79
C VAL A 111 -7.04 5.44 -0.50
N THR A 112 -6.30 4.45 0.00
CA THR A 112 -6.89 3.17 0.44
C THR A 112 -7.89 3.40 1.58
N ALA A 113 -7.52 4.16 2.61
CA ALA A 113 -8.41 4.48 3.72
C ALA A 113 -9.64 5.30 3.27
N GLU A 114 -9.45 6.27 2.37
CA GLU A 114 -10.55 7.05 1.78
C GLU A 114 -11.50 6.20 0.94
N THR A 115 -10.97 5.24 0.18
CA THR A 115 -11.77 4.30 -0.62
C THR A 115 -12.63 3.41 0.27
N LEU A 116 -12.06 2.89 1.37
CA LEU A 116 -12.81 2.14 2.38
C LEU A 116 -13.89 3.01 3.03
N ALA A 117 -13.55 4.23 3.43
CA ALA A 117 -14.51 5.17 4.03
C ALA A 117 -15.67 5.51 3.08
N ALA A 118 -15.41 5.67 1.78
CA ALA A 118 -16.44 5.93 0.77
C ALA A 118 -17.45 4.77 0.63
N THR A 119 -17.05 3.55 0.97
CA THR A 119 -17.93 2.37 1.01
C THR A 119 -18.59 2.14 2.38
N GLY A 120 -18.33 3.02 3.35
CA GLY A 120 -18.86 2.93 4.70
C GLY A 120 -18.11 1.93 5.60
N ILE A 121 -16.91 1.52 5.22
CA ILE A 121 -16.06 0.63 6.02
C ILE A 121 -15.15 1.49 6.90
N PRO A 122 -15.26 1.41 8.24
CA PRO A 122 -14.38 2.13 9.13
C PRO A 122 -12.94 1.61 8.98
N ALA A 123 -12.03 2.51 8.60
CA ALA A 123 -10.61 2.21 8.50
C ALA A 123 -9.81 3.14 9.41
N VAL A 124 -8.76 2.59 10.04
CA VAL A 124 -7.78 3.36 10.83
C VAL A 124 -6.50 3.47 10.00
N LEU A 125 -6.06 4.71 9.75
CA LEU A 125 -4.78 5.00 9.10
C LEU A 125 -3.75 5.36 10.17
N ASP A 126 -2.73 4.52 10.33
CA ASP A 126 -1.61 4.75 11.24
C ASP A 126 -0.38 5.26 10.48
N ILE A 127 -0.02 6.52 10.78
CA ILE A 127 1.17 7.18 10.26
C ILE A 127 2.27 7.06 11.33
N PRO A 128 3.38 6.35 11.06
CA PRO A 128 4.50 6.30 12.00
C PRO A 128 4.98 7.73 12.28
N ARG A 129 5.13 8.05 13.57
CA ARG A 129 5.64 9.35 14.06
C ARG A 129 7.14 9.49 13.84
#